data_AF-A0A511MCT1-F1
#
_entry.id   AF-A0A511MCT1-F1
#
_cell.length_a   1.000
_cell.length_b   1.000
_cell.length_c   1.000
_cell.angle_alpha   90.00
_cell.angle_beta   90.00
_cell.angle_gamma   90.00
#
_symmetry.space_group_name_H-M   'P 1'
#
loop_
_entity.id
_entity.type
_entity.pdbx_description
1 polymer ?
#
loop_
_entity_poly.entity_id
_entity_poly.type
_entity_poly.pdbx_seq_one_letter_code
_entity_poly.pdbx_strand_id
1 'polypeptide(L)'
;MGMPMYAQLFEKEATVGADANAFDTNAEAAQPQSAAGPDRVQRQVGYTRLPFLGAHISGLPAPTVEELGIEWIHDVCHRLWMYRSADHFEPDITVPIAESQWRETRALSGSTAESLMLGTAALIEIAWLERGLQQGKVAPRMGLGQRYYADTVCETSIAVGHRLINLIARVLRTDAATQQRMATHGVGGKKVLKWLGPGYKPFNSTDRGAWLSLNEVTLNALRDVAPAGQGDVAAAVNRLADLEASPEWGDAFEHRAENFHRWRLEHEYVAGVDQVSGNARDVYDHTNQIVTGKRYGGYNDVRYSAADGLGDQAVVRARTGLVATAHAADDVLQHILDALPDLTKGCWIELGTSTITSGRGGRRRS
;
A
#
# COMPACT_ATOMS: atom_id res chain seq x y z
N MET A 1 9.06 -31.40 -37.31
CA MET A 1 9.89 -30.19 -37.03
C MET A 1 9.10 -28.99 -37.50
N GLY A 2 8.74 -28.10 -36.58
CA GLY A 2 7.94 -26.91 -36.88
C GLY A 2 7.15 -26.47 -35.65
N MET A 3 7.71 -25.55 -34.87
CA MET A 3 6.99 -24.73 -33.89
C MET A 3 6.74 -23.35 -34.52
N PRO A 4 5.53 -22.75 -34.41
CA PRO A 4 5.30 -21.38 -34.83
C PRO A 4 5.33 -20.38 -33.67
N MET A 5 6.04 -19.27 -33.93
CA MET A 5 5.78 -17.86 -33.59
C MET A 5 4.78 -17.53 -32.47
N TYR A 6 5.29 -17.06 -31.33
CA TYR A 6 4.64 -16.03 -30.48
C TYR A 6 5.71 -15.26 -29.66
N ALA A 7 6.61 -14.56 -30.35
CA ALA A 7 7.64 -13.73 -29.72
C ALA A 7 7.96 -12.46 -30.52
N GLN A 8 6.93 -11.73 -30.97
CA GLN A 8 7.09 -10.39 -31.56
C GLN A 8 5.81 -9.58 -31.33
N LEU A 9 5.69 -8.85 -30.21
CA LEU A 9 4.68 -7.77 -30.06
C LEU A 9 4.97 -6.78 -28.91
N PHE A 10 6.22 -6.59 -28.50
CA PHE A 10 6.60 -5.53 -27.52
C PHE A 10 7.88 -4.76 -27.90
N GLU A 11 8.11 -4.56 -29.20
CA GLU A 11 9.14 -3.64 -29.71
C GLU A 11 8.57 -2.80 -30.85
N LYS A 12 7.87 -1.71 -30.51
CA LYS A 12 7.70 -0.51 -31.32
C LYS A 12 6.81 0.48 -30.58
N GLU A 13 7.43 1.45 -29.92
CA GLU A 13 7.00 2.87 -29.87
C GLU A 13 8.00 3.66 -29.01
N ALA A 14 9.16 3.89 -29.60
CA ALA A 14 10.01 5.02 -29.26
C ALA A 14 10.35 5.72 -30.58
N THR A 15 10.39 7.06 -30.56
CA THR A 15 10.79 8.02 -31.60
C THR A 15 9.74 8.56 -32.59
N VAL A 16 8.96 9.55 -32.14
CA VAL A 16 8.62 10.83 -32.84
C VAL A 16 8.25 11.82 -31.72
N GLY A 17 8.77 13.03 -31.52
CA GLY A 17 9.77 13.86 -32.17
C GLY A 17 10.12 15.01 -31.21
N ALA A 18 11.33 15.53 -31.33
CA ALA A 18 11.78 16.75 -30.67
C ALA A 18 11.10 17.99 -31.31
N ASP A 19 11.18 19.12 -30.59
CA ASP A 19 10.79 20.48 -30.95
C ASP A 19 9.37 20.95 -30.61
N ALA A 20 9.24 21.44 -29.36
CA ALA A 20 8.40 22.59 -29.04
C ALA A 20 9.02 23.35 -27.85
N ASN A 21 10.12 24.04 -28.12
CA ASN A 21 10.63 25.12 -27.27
C ASN A 21 9.84 26.40 -27.59
N ALA A 22 9.14 26.94 -26.59
CA ALA A 22 8.98 28.37 -26.29
C ALA A 22 7.68 28.56 -25.51
N PHE A 23 7.76 28.94 -24.23
CA PHE A 23 7.04 30.11 -23.71
C PHE A 23 7.52 30.45 -22.30
N ASP A 24 8.13 31.63 -22.21
CA ASP A 24 8.33 32.55 -21.09
C ASP A 24 8.89 32.08 -19.75
N THR A 25 10.20 32.31 -19.63
CA THR A 25 10.83 32.89 -18.44
C THR A 25 10.16 34.20 -18.05
N ASN A 26 9.55 34.27 -16.86
CA ASN A 26 9.45 35.52 -16.12
C ASN A 26 9.94 35.31 -14.69
N ALA A 27 10.87 36.18 -14.33
CA ALA A 27 11.53 36.28 -13.05
C ALA A 27 10.52 36.65 -11.96
N GLU A 28 10.47 35.88 -10.88
CA GLU A 28 9.98 36.38 -9.60
C GLU A 28 11.15 36.61 -8.66
N ALA A 29 11.23 37.88 -8.24
CA ALA A 29 12.24 38.47 -7.41
C ALA A 29 12.37 37.75 -6.05
N ALA A 30 13.60 37.75 -5.56
CA ALA A 30 13.96 37.31 -4.21
C ALA A 30 13.05 37.97 -3.16
N GLN A 31 12.21 37.16 -2.51
CA GLN A 31 11.57 37.52 -1.24
C GLN A 31 12.51 37.19 -0.08
N PRO A 32 12.64 38.08 0.93
CA PRO A 32 13.55 37.88 2.04
C PRO A 32 13.11 36.70 2.91
N GLN A 33 14.07 35.89 3.32
CA GLN A 33 13.92 34.83 4.32
C GLN A 33 13.44 35.46 5.65
N SER A 34 12.13 35.47 5.87
CA SER A 34 11.56 35.82 7.18
C SER A 34 11.54 34.58 8.09
N ALA A 35 11.90 34.81 9.34
CA ALA A 35 12.15 33.80 10.37
C ALA A 35 11.01 32.78 10.52
N ALA A 36 11.39 31.51 10.70
CA ALA A 36 10.48 30.39 10.90
C ALA A 36 9.64 30.58 12.18
N GLY A 37 8.40 31.04 12.00
CA GLY A 37 7.39 31.09 13.06
C GLY A 37 6.67 29.74 13.25
N PRO A 38 6.06 29.50 14.43
CA PRO A 38 5.30 28.29 14.76
C PRO A 38 4.14 27.99 13.78
N ASP A 39 3.67 29.01 13.06
CA ASP A 39 2.62 28.92 12.03
C ASP A 39 3.00 28.05 10.82
N ARG A 40 4.28 27.92 10.49
CA ARG A 40 4.71 27.15 9.31
C ARG A 40 4.57 25.64 9.55
N VAL A 41 4.85 25.18 10.78
CA VAL A 41 4.69 23.77 11.17
C VAL A 41 3.20 23.40 11.22
N GLN A 42 2.33 24.29 11.72
CA GLN A 42 0.88 24.04 11.72
C GLN A 42 0.26 24.08 10.30
N ARG A 43 0.70 25.00 9.42
CA ARG A 43 0.23 25.03 8.01
C ARG A 43 0.69 23.82 7.20
N GLN A 44 1.85 23.23 7.52
CA GLN A 44 2.36 22.04 6.82
C GLN A 44 1.58 20.76 7.15
N VAL A 45 0.80 20.76 8.25
CA VAL A 45 -0.02 19.63 8.74
C VAL A 45 -1.47 19.67 8.22
N GLY A 46 -1.90 20.78 7.61
CA GLY A 46 -3.28 20.93 7.14
C GLY A 46 -3.66 19.99 5.99
N TYR A 47 -2.72 19.73 5.06
CA TYR A 47 -2.94 18.82 3.92
C TYR A 47 -2.83 17.33 4.29
N THR A 48 -2.27 17.00 5.46
CA THR A 48 -2.09 15.61 5.92
C THR A 48 -3.28 15.08 6.72
N ARG A 49 -4.35 15.87 6.88
CA ARG A 49 -5.54 15.53 7.68
C ARG A 49 -6.83 15.81 6.91
N LEU A 50 -6.83 15.54 5.61
CA LEU A 50 -8.02 15.68 4.77
C LEU A 50 -8.99 14.53 5.11
N PRO A 51 -10.13 14.79 5.77
CA PRO A 51 -10.96 13.73 6.34
C PRO A 51 -11.92 13.10 5.32
N PHE A 52 -12.07 13.68 4.13
CA PHE A 52 -12.99 13.20 3.09
C PHE A 52 -12.54 13.67 1.70
N LEU A 53 -12.96 12.96 0.65
CA LEU A 53 -12.52 13.15 -0.74
C LEU A 53 -13.56 13.91 -1.60
N GLY A 54 -14.83 13.89 -1.21
CA GLY A 54 -15.93 14.48 -1.96
C GLY A 54 -17.15 14.81 -1.10
N ALA A 55 -17.43 16.09 -0.92
CA ALA A 55 -18.68 16.55 -0.31
C ALA A 55 -19.87 16.22 -1.22
N HIS A 56 -20.56 15.10 -0.97
CA HIS A 56 -21.81 14.81 -1.68
C HIS A 56 -22.91 15.76 -1.20
N ILE A 57 -23.62 16.35 -2.17
CA ILE A 57 -24.77 17.27 -2.05
C ILE A 57 -26.00 16.52 -1.50
N SER A 58 -25.89 15.96 -0.29
CA SER A 58 -26.97 15.22 0.38
C SER A 58 -27.62 16.04 1.49
N GLY A 59 -27.01 17.17 1.88
CA GLY A 59 -27.40 17.96 3.04
C GLY A 59 -27.25 17.22 4.38
N LEU A 60 -26.61 16.04 4.38
CA LEU A 60 -26.30 15.26 5.58
C LEU A 60 -24.91 15.63 6.11
N PRO A 61 -24.70 15.65 7.44
CA PRO A 61 -23.36 15.74 7.99
C PRO A 61 -22.55 14.48 7.63
N ALA A 62 -21.27 14.68 7.32
CA ALA A 62 -20.32 13.58 7.13
C ALA A 62 -20.22 12.75 8.42
N PRO A 63 -20.17 11.41 8.33
CA PRO A 63 -19.83 10.57 9.47
C PRO A 63 -18.46 10.95 10.03
N THR A 64 -18.32 10.95 11.35
CA THR A 64 -17.01 11.20 11.98
C THR A 64 -16.22 9.90 12.14
N VAL A 65 -14.91 10.01 12.38
CA VAL A 65 -14.07 8.81 12.61
C VAL A 65 -14.47 8.06 13.88
N GLU A 66 -14.96 8.78 14.90
CA GLU A 66 -15.47 8.23 16.14
C GLU A 66 -16.81 7.49 15.91
N GLU A 67 -17.70 8.05 15.09
CA GLU A 67 -18.94 7.35 14.70
C GLU A 67 -18.65 6.01 14.02
N LEU A 68 -17.53 5.92 13.28
CA LEU A 68 -17.11 4.72 12.56
C LEU A 68 -16.20 3.79 13.38
N GLY A 69 -15.78 4.19 14.59
CA GLY A 69 -14.86 3.43 15.44
C GLY A 69 -13.46 3.22 14.81
N ILE A 70 -12.99 4.20 14.05
CA ILE A 70 -11.69 4.18 13.33
C ILE A 70 -10.79 5.35 13.73
N GLU A 71 -11.12 6.09 14.79
CA GLU A 71 -10.33 7.19 15.32
C GLU A 71 -8.89 6.78 15.66
N TRP A 72 -8.71 5.56 16.17
CA TRP A 72 -7.38 5.02 16.48
C TRP A 72 -6.51 4.85 15.23
N ILE A 73 -7.10 4.67 14.03
CA ILE A 73 -6.33 4.63 12.77
C ILE A 73 -5.69 5.99 12.49
N HIS A 74 -6.36 7.09 12.84
CA HIS A 74 -5.77 8.43 12.76
C HIS A 74 -4.60 8.58 13.72
N ASP A 75 -4.67 7.99 14.92
CA ASP A 75 -3.55 7.98 15.86
C ASP A 75 -2.35 7.22 15.30
N VAL A 76 -2.57 6.06 14.66
CA VAL A 76 -1.52 5.30 13.96
C VAL A 76 -0.89 6.14 12.85
N CYS A 77 -1.72 6.78 12.01
CA CYS A 77 -1.23 7.64 10.95
C CYS A 77 -0.39 8.80 11.52
N HIS A 78 -0.86 9.42 12.61
CA HIS A 78 -0.14 10.47 13.31
C HIS A 78 1.23 9.98 13.81
N ARG A 79 1.31 8.81 14.44
CA ARG A 79 2.59 8.21 14.86
C ARG A 79 3.53 7.98 13.68
N LEU A 80 3.04 7.42 12.57
CA LEU A 80 3.81 7.22 11.35
C LEU A 80 4.31 8.54 10.74
N TRP A 81 3.52 9.61 10.78
CA TRP A 81 3.92 10.96 10.39
C TRP A 81 4.95 11.58 11.32
N MET A 82 4.82 11.33 12.62
CA MET A 82 5.78 11.78 13.63
C MET A 82 7.14 11.12 13.40
N TYR A 83 7.17 9.80 13.17
CA TYR A 83 8.40 9.10 12.78
C TYR A 83 8.97 9.64 11.46
N ARG A 84 8.12 9.90 10.46
CA ARG A 84 8.55 10.52 9.19
C ARG A 84 9.17 11.90 9.41
N SER A 85 8.66 12.68 10.36
CA SER A 85 9.09 14.05 10.67
C SER A 85 10.25 14.13 11.66
N ALA A 86 10.80 12.98 12.10
CA ALA A 86 11.99 12.93 12.94
C ALA A 86 13.27 13.29 12.16
N ASP A 87 13.28 14.44 11.47
CA ASP A 87 14.28 14.83 10.45
C ASP A 87 15.72 14.94 10.96
N HIS A 88 15.87 15.15 12.27
CA HIS A 88 17.14 15.23 12.98
C HIS A 88 17.73 13.85 13.33
N PHE A 89 16.97 12.77 13.14
CA PHE A 89 17.48 11.41 13.35
C PHE A 89 18.30 10.95 12.14
N GLU A 90 19.60 10.83 12.34
CA GLU A 90 20.53 10.15 11.44
C GLU A 90 21.66 9.61 12.32
N PRO A 91 21.78 8.28 12.49
CA PRO A 91 22.85 7.69 13.30
C PRO A 91 24.27 8.04 12.80
N ASP A 92 24.45 8.24 11.49
CA ASP A 92 25.72 8.60 10.88
C ASP A 92 25.65 9.97 10.17
N ILE A 93 26.13 11.00 10.87
CA ILE A 93 26.14 12.39 10.38
C ILE A 93 26.97 12.61 9.11
N THR A 94 27.78 11.63 8.69
CA THR A 94 28.62 11.73 7.50
C THR A 94 27.88 11.30 6.23
N VAL A 95 26.73 10.64 6.35
CA VAL A 95 25.96 10.15 5.20
C VAL A 95 25.16 11.28 4.56
N PRO A 96 25.32 11.52 3.24
CA PRO A 96 24.49 12.50 2.52
C PRO A 96 23.00 12.16 2.62
N ILE A 97 22.14 13.18 2.67
CA ILE A 97 20.69 13.01 2.79
C ILE A 97 20.13 12.07 1.71
N ALA A 98 20.59 12.22 0.46
CA ALA A 98 20.14 11.42 -0.69
C ALA A 98 20.56 9.93 -0.62
N GLU A 99 21.50 9.59 0.26
CA GLU A 99 22.09 8.25 0.40
C GLU A 99 21.70 7.58 1.73
N SER A 100 20.94 8.27 2.58
CA SER A 100 20.55 7.71 3.87
C SER A 100 19.39 6.72 3.77
N GLN A 101 19.67 5.47 4.13
CA GLN A 101 18.66 4.43 4.29
C GLN A 101 17.71 4.71 5.47
N TRP A 102 18.20 5.32 6.55
CA TRP A 102 17.34 5.72 7.68
C TRP A 102 16.35 6.83 7.29
N ARG A 103 16.73 7.73 6.38
CA ARG A 103 15.80 8.71 5.85
C ARG A 103 14.78 8.07 4.90
N GLU A 104 15.16 7.00 4.21
CA GLU A 104 14.25 6.22 3.36
C GLU A 104 13.19 5.47 4.17
N THR A 105 13.52 4.87 5.32
CA THR A 105 12.52 4.23 6.20
C THR A 105 11.47 5.25 6.66
N ARG A 106 11.89 6.47 6.99
CA ARG A 106 10.98 7.57 7.35
C ARG A 106 10.06 7.98 6.20
N ALA A 107 10.58 8.05 4.97
CA ALA A 107 9.75 8.34 3.80
C ALA A 107 8.69 7.25 3.54
N LEU A 108 9.07 5.97 3.70
CA LEU A 108 8.13 4.84 3.62
C LEU A 108 7.04 4.92 4.70
N SER A 109 7.39 5.32 5.92
CA SER A 109 6.43 5.55 7.00
C SER A 109 5.43 6.67 6.66
N GLY A 110 5.92 7.80 6.11
CA GLY A 110 5.04 8.88 5.66
C GLY A 110 4.08 8.45 4.54
N SER A 111 4.59 7.70 3.56
CA SER A 111 3.76 7.16 2.47
C SER A 111 2.73 6.13 2.98
N THR A 112 3.08 5.40 4.03
CA THR A 112 2.17 4.48 4.73
C THR A 112 1.05 5.24 5.43
N ALA A 113 1.39 6.28 6.19
CA ALA A 113 0.42 7.16 6.85
C ALA A 113 -0.55 7.80 5.85
N GLU A 114 -0.02 8.31 4.74
CA GLU A 114 -0.83 8.91 3.67
C GLU A 114 -1.83 7.90 3.07
N SER A 115 -1.40 6.67 2.82
CA SER A 115 -2.28 5.65 2.24
C SER A 115 -3.35 5.17 3.22
N LEU A 116 -3.02 5.03 4.51
CA LEU A 116 -4.00 4.73 5.55
C LEU A 116 -5.02 5.86 5.70
N MET A 117 -4.59 7.12 5.61
CA MET A 117 -5.48 8.28 5.64
C MET A 117 -6.41 8.32 4.42
N LEU A 118 -5.88 8.02 3.22
CA LEU A 118 -6.71 7.90 2.01
C LEU A 118 -7.75 6.78 2.12
N GLY A 119 -7.36 5.62 2.65
CA GLY A 119 -8.29 4.53 2.93
C GLY A 119 -9.35 4.93 3.97
N THR A 120 -8.95 5.64 5.02
CA THR A 120 -9.88 6.13 6.05
C THR A 120 -10.88 7.14 5.49
N ALA A 121 -10.41 8.10 4.69
CA ALA A 121 -11.26 9.06 4.01
C ALA A 121 -12.26 8.38 3.06
N ALA A 122 -11.81 7.35 2.31
CA ALA A 122 -12.68 6.57 1.45
C ALA A 122 -13.74 5.77 2.24
N LEU A 123 -13.41 5.22 3.41
CA LEU A 123 -14.41 4.59 4.29
C LEU A 123 -15.46 5.58 4.79
N ILE A 124 -15.07 6.81 5.10
CA ILE A 124 -16.02 7.87 5.49
C ILE A 124 -16.99 8.15 4.34
N GLU A 125 -16.50 8.23 3.09
CA GLU A 125 -17.37 8.40 1.92
C GLU A 125 -18.35 7.25 1.73
N ILE A 126 -17.89 6.01 1.92
CA ILE A 126 -18.75 4.83 1.85
C ILE A 126 -19.90 4.93 2.86
N ALA A 127 -19.59 5.22 4.12
CA ALA A 127 -20.59 5.35 5.17
C ALA A 127 -21.52 6.55 4.94
N TRP A 128 -21.01 7.65 4.40
CA TRP A 128 -21.81 8.82 4.07
C TRP A 128 -22.81 8.52 2.93
N LEU A 129 -22.34 7.84 1.89
CA LEU A 129 -23.17 7.37 0.78
C LEU A 129 -24.22 6.37 1.25
N GLU A 130 -23.85 5.42 2.13
CA GLU A 130 -24.77 4.44 2.68
C GLU A 130 -25.92 5.11 3.44
N ARG A 131 -25.59 6.05 4.34
CA ARG A 131 -26.57 6.85 5.08
C ARG A 131 -27.49 7.62 4.14
N GLY A 132 -26.93 8.19 3.07
CA GLY A 132 -27.68 8.93 2.06
C GLY A 132 -28.63 8.06 1.24
N LEU A 133 -28.20 6.86 0.85
CA LEU A 133 -29.00 5.88 0.11
C LEU A 133 -30.15 5.34 0.97
N GLN A 134 -29.87 4.96 2.22
CA GLN A 134 -30.90 4.48 3.17
C GLN A 134 -31.99 5.53 3.43
N GLN A 135 -31.65 6.82 3.43
CA GLN A 135 -32.61 7.91 3.62
C GLN A 135 -33.27 8.40 2.32
N GLY A 136 -32.95 7.80 1.16
CA GLY A 136 -33.43 8.27 -0.14
C GLY A 136 -32.97 9.68 -0.52
N LYS A 137 -31.92 10.20 0.13
CA LYS A 137 -31.34 11.54 -0.10
C LYS A 137 -30.30 11.56 -1.21
N VAL A 138 -29.89 10.39 -1.67
CA VAL A 138 -28.89 10.22 -2.72
C VAL A 138 -29.48 9.28 -3.77
N ALA A 139 -29.23 9.56 -5.06
CA ALA A 139 -29.75 8.74 -6.14
C ALA A 139 -29.22 7.30 -6.05
N PRO A 140 -30.04 6.24 -6.28
CA PRO A 140 -29.61 4.84 -6.18
C PRO A 140 -28.34 4.50 -6.99
N ARG A 141 -28.13 5.17 -8.12
CA ARG A 141 -26.92 5.04 -8.95
C ARG A 141 -25.60 5.38 -8.24
N MET A 142 -25.66 6.07 -7.10
CA MET A 142 -24.48 6.38 -6.29
C MET A 142 -23.94 5.17 -5.52
N GLY A 143 -24.60 4.01 -5.57
CA GLY A 143 -24.01 2.74 -5.13
C GLY A 143 -22.71 2.39 -5.88
N LEU A 144 -22.52 2.87 -7.12
CA LEU A 144 -21.25 2.76 -7.83
C LEU A 144 -20.12 3.55 -7.13
N GLY A 145 -20.46 4.65 -6.45
CA GLY A 145 -19.52 5.42 -5.64
C GLY A 145 -19.01 4.61 -4.44
N GLN A 146 -19.90 3.93 -3.72
CA GLN A 146 -19.50 3.07 -2.60
C GLN A 146 -18.50 1.99 -3.03
N ARG A 147 -18.71 1.39 -4.20
CA ARG A 147 -17.76 0.45 -4.79
C ARG A 147 -16.40 1.11 -5.08
N TYR A 148 -16.40 2.22 -5.81
CA TYR A 148 -15.15 2.89 -6.16
C TYR A 148 -14.31 3.22 -4.92
N TYR A 149 -14.96 3.66 -3.85
CA TYR A 149 -14.29 3.89 -2.58
C TYR A 149 -13.85 2.59 -1.91
N ALA A 150 -14.65 1.53 -1.92
CA ALA A 150 -14.25 0.23 -1.35
C ALA A 150 -13.01 -0.36 -2.07
N ASP A 151 -12.98 -0.30 -3.41
CA ASP A 151 -11.82 -0.68 -4.23
C ASP A 151 -10.57 0.14 -3.80
N THR A 152 -10.75 1.45 -3.60
CA THR A 152 -9.68 2.35 -3.16
C THR A 152 -9.15 1.99 -1.77
N VAL A 153 -10.03 1.61 -0.83
CA VAL A 153 -9.63 1.16 0.52
C VAL A 153 -8.81 -0.13 0.43
N CYS A 154 -9.26 -1.11 -0.36
CA CYS A 154 -8.54 -2.37 -0.55
C CYS A 154 -7.16 -2.14 -1.20
N GLU A 155 -7.09 -1.38 -2.29
CA GLU A 155 -5.83 -1.06 -2.98
C GLU A 155 -4.85 -0.30 -2.08
N THR A 156 -5.33 0.69 -1.31
CA THR A 156 -4.48 1.42 -0.37
C THR A 156 -3.98 0.53 0.77
N SER A 157 -4.81 -0.37 1.29
CA SER A 157 -4.42 -1.36 2.31
C SER A 157 -3.34 -2.32 1.80
N ILE A 158 -3.52 -2.87 0.60
CA ILE A 158 -2.51 -3.73 -0.06
C ILE A 158 -1.20 -2.97 -0.25
N ALA A 159 -1.28 -1.74 -0.76
CA ALA A 159 -0.11 -0.90 -0.96
C ALA A 159 0.61 -0.61 0.37
N VAL A 160 -0.11 -0.44 1.48
CA VAL A 160 0.49 -0.30 2.82
C VAL A 160 1.23 -1.57 3.22
N GLY A 161 0.65 -2.75 3.10
CA GLY A 161 1.35 -4.00 3.43
C GLY A 161 2.66 -4.16 2.65
N HIS A 162 2.67 -3.80 1.35
CA HIS A 162 3.89 -3.75 0.55
C HIS A 162 4.89 -2.69 1.05
N ARG A 163 4.45 -1.51 1.48
CA ARG A 163 5.36 -0.50 2.06
C ARG A 163 5.95 -0.97 3.38
N LEU A 164 5.19 -1.66 4.23
CA LEU A 164 5.67 -2.17 5.51
C LEU A 164 6.79 -3.20 5.34
N ILE A 165 6.64 -4.17 4.42
CA ILE A 165 7.70 -5.16 4.18
C ILE A 165 8.97 -4.50 3.62
N ASN A 166 8.81 -3.48 2.77
CA ASN A 166 9.94 -2.69 2.28
C ASN A 166 10.60 -1.89 3.40
N LEU A 167 9.82 -1.31 4.30
CA LEU A 167 10.31 -0.56 5.46
C LEU A 167 11.13 -1.47 6.39
N ILE A 168 10.65 -2.69 6.69
CA ILE A 168 11.44 -3.69 7.44
C ILE A 168 12.71 -4.07 6.69
N ALA A 169 12.62 -4.33 5.39
CA ALA A 169 13.80 -4.68 4.59
C ALA A 169 14.84 -3.54 4.56
N ARG A 170 14.41 -2.27 4.60
CA ARG A 170 15.31 -1.11 4.74
C ARG A 170 15.96 -1.06 6.11
N VAL A 171 15.21 -1.32 7.17
CA VAL A 171 15.76 -1.42 8.53
C VAL A 171 16.82 -2.51 8.62
N LEU A 172 16.52 -3.72 8.11
CA LEU A 172 17.48 -4.82 8.07
C LEU A 172 18.73 -4.49 7.26
N ARG A 173 18.59 -3.73 6.17
CA ARG A 173 19.73 -3.26 5.37
C ARG A 173 20.58 -2.21 6.09
N THR A 174 20.20 -1.66 7.23
CA THR A 174 21.09 -0.74 7.96
C THR A 174 22.28 -1.45 8.60
N ASP A 175 22.21 -2.77 8.81
CA ASP A 175 23.32 -3.60 9.29
C ASP A 175 24.09 -4.26 8.14
N ALA A 176 25.40 -4.01 8.06
CA ALA A 176 26.25 -4.50 6.97
C ALA A 176 26.31 -6.04 6.88
N ALA A 177 26.30 -6.73 8.03
CA ALA A 177 26.30 -8.20 8.04
C ALA A 177 24.96 -8.75 7.50
N THR A 178 23.85 -8.10 7.84
CA THR A 178 22.51 -8.42 7.33
C THR A 178 22.41 -8.13 5.83
N GLN A 179 22.95 -7.01 5.33
CA GLN A 179 23.02 -6.74 3.88
C GLN A 179 23.73 -7.88 3.13
N GLN A 180 24.84 -8.39 3.67
CA GLN A 180 25.58 -9.49 3.06
C GLN A 180 24.76 -10.79 3.07
N ARG A 181 24.07 -11.11 4.19
CA ARG A 181 23.17 -12.27 4.27
C ARG A 181 22.02 -12.15 3.27
N MET A 182 21.40 -10.98 3.14
CA MET A 182 20.37 -10.72 2.14
C MET A 182 20.89 -10.97 0.71
N ALA A 183 22.10 -10.51 0.40
CA ALA A 183 22.71 -10.65 -0.93
C ALA A 183 22.98 -12.10 -1.37
N THR A 184 23.20 -12.98 -0.39
CA THR A 184 23.50 -14.40 -0.59
C THR A 184 22.31 -15.31 -0.34
N HIS A 185 21.23 -14.82 0.27
CA HIS A 185 20.01 -15.59 0.51
C HIS A 185 19.28 -15.92 -0.79
N GLY A 186 18.96 -17.19 -0.97
CA GLY A 186 18.21 -17.67 -2.12
C GLY A 186 17.39 -18.90 -1.78
N VAL A 187 16.25 -19.04 -2.44
CA VAL A 187 15.33 -20.18 -2.32
C VAL A 187 15.26 -20.86 -3.69
N GLY A 188 15.58 -22.16 -3.75
CA GLY A 188 15.56 -22.93 -4.99
C GLY A 188 16.46 -22.38 -6.11
N GLY A 189 17.61 -21.79 -5.75
CA GLY A 189 18.55 -21.18 -6.69
C GLY A 189 18.16 -19.78 -7.19
N LYS A 190 17.02 -19.22 -6.74
CA LYS A 190 16.62 -17.84 -7.03
C LYS A 190 16.90 -16.93 -5.84
N LYS A 191 17.56 -15.79 -6.08
CA LYS A 191 17.77 -14.76 -5.06
C LYS A 191 16.45 -14.02 -4.80
N VAL A 192 15.82 -14.30 -3.67
CA VAL A 192 14.56 -13.67 -3.24
C VAL A 192 14.83 -12.23 -2.80
N LEU A 193 15.88 -12.04 -1.97
CA LEU A 193 16.32 -10.74 -1.51
C LEU A 193 17.45 -10.25 -2.42
N LYS A 194 17.12 -9.41 -3.41
CA LYS A 194 18.15 -8.89 -4.32
C LYS A 194 19.18 -8.04 -3.57
N TRP A 195 20.45 -8.25 -3.91
CA TRP A 195 21.52 -7.35 -3.53
C TRP A 195 21.36 -6.04 -4.30
N LEU A 196 21.26 -4.92 -3.60
CA LEU A 196 21.14 -3.60 -4.23
C LEU A 196 22.50 -2.95 -4.52
N GLY A 197 23.57 -3.50 -3.94
CA GLY A 197 24.94 -3.07 -4.17
C GLY A 197 25.28 -1.66 -3.68
N PRO A 198 26.56 -1.25 -3.80
CA PRO A 198 27.03 0.09 -3.41
C PRO A 198 26.45 1.21 -4.29
N GLY A 199 25.94 0.86 -5.48
CA GLY A 199 25.28 1.79 -6.39
C GLY A 199 23.80 2.02 -6.09
N TYR A 200 23.25 1.39 -5.05
CA TYR A 200 21.87 1.65 -4.63
C TYR A 200 21.70 3.11 -4.25
N LYS A 201 20.70 3.76 -4.84
CA LYS A 201 20.32 5.13 -4.52
C LYS A 201 18.99 5.10 -3.78
N PRO A 202 18.97 5.35 -2.47
CA PRO A 202 17.72 5.57 -1.74
C PRO A 202 16.83 6.58 -2.45
N PHE A 203 15.51 6.41 -2.33
CA PHE A 203 14.50 7.23 -3.00
C PHE A 203 14.41 7.08 -4.53
N ASN A 204 15.28 6.31 -5.18
CA ASN A 204 15.15 6.03 -6.60
C ASN A 204 14.09 4.93 -6.86
N SER A 205 12.89 5.35 -7.24
CA SER A 205 11.75 4.45 -7.50
C SER A 205 11.91 3.56 -8.75
N THR A 206 12.88 3.84 -9.63
CA THR A 206 13.04 3.10 -10.89
C THR A 206 13.75 1.75 -10.74
N ASP A 207 14.41 1.50 -9.62
CA ASP A 207 15.03 0.19 -9.34
C ASP A 207 13.95 -0.82 -8.89
N ARG A 208 13.33 -1.50 -9.87
CA ARG A 208 12.35 -2.55 -9.62
C ARG A 208 12.88 -3.69 -8.74
N GLY A 209 14.20 -3.90 -8.70
CA GLY A 209 14.82 -4.92 -7.84
C GLY A 209 14.89 -4.53 -6.37
N ALA A 210 14.70 -3.26 -6.06
CA ALA A 210 14.74 -2.72 -4.71
C ALA A 210 13.42 -2.89 -3.93
N TRP A 211 12.33 -3.18 -4.65
CA TRP A 211 10.98 -3.29 -4.10
C TRP A 211 10.58 -4.75 -3.88
N LEU A 212 10.18 -5.04 -2.65
CA LEU A 212 9.67 -6.33 -2.24
C LEU A 212 8.13 -6.35 -2.27
N SER A 213 7.56 -7.51 -2.55
CA SER A 213 6.13 -7.77 -2.38
C SER A 213 5.91 -8.49 -1.06
N LEU A 214 4.80 -8.20 -0.40
CA LEU A 214 4.37 -8.92 0.80
C LEU A 214 3.78 -10.26 0.35
N ASN A 215 4.51 -11.33 0.63
CA ASN A 215 4.12 -12.72 0.40
C ASN A 215 4.96 -13.63 1.31
N GLU A 216 4.46 -14.84 1.54
CA GLU A 216 5.12 -15.88 2.34
C GLU A 216 6.62 -16.07 2.00
N VAL A 217 6.97 -16.18 0.71
CA VAL A 217 8.36 -16.42 0.27
C VAL A 217 9.29 -15.31 0.73
N THR A 218 8.86 -14.06 0.61
CA THR A 218 9.65 -12.89 1.00
C THR A 218 9.74 -12.78 2.51
N LEU A 219 8.64 -13.03 3.23
CA LEU A 219 8.61 -13.02 4.69
C LEU A 219 9.55 -14.07 5.28
N ASN A 220 9.51 -15.31 4.78
CA ASN A 220 10.41 -16.37 5.21
C ASN A 220 11.87 -16.01 4.93
N ALA A 221 12.16 -15.43 3.75
CA ALA A 221 13.50 -14.95 3.46
C ALA A 221 13.96 -13.84 4.43
N LEU A 222 13.08 -12.91 4.81
CA LEU A 222 13.40 -11.87 5.79
C LEU A 222 13.62 -12.44 7.20
N ARG A 223 12.85 -13.46 7.61
CA ARG A 223 13.06 -14.16 8.90
C ARG A 223 14.42 -14.82 8.97
N ASP A 224 14.83 -15.50 7.90
CA ASP A 224 16.10 -16.23 7.85
C ASP A 224 17.33 -15.33 7.95
N VAL A 225 17.24 -14.10 7.41
CA VAL A 225 18.36 -13.16 7.41
C VAL A 225 18.37 -12.22 8.62
N ALA A 226 17.24 -12.10 9.33
CA ALA A 226 17.13 -11.27 10.52
C ALA A 226 18.11 -11.78 11.60
N PRO A 227 18.99 -10.93 12.15
CA PRO A 227 19.97 -11.36 13.13
C PRO A 227 19.29 -11.74 14.46
N ALA A 228 19.76 -12.84 15.07
CA ALA A 228 19.19 -13.39 16.30
C ALA A 228 19.18 -12.45 17.52
N GLY A 229 19.98 -11.38 17.50
CA GLY A 229 20.01 -10.33 18.54
C GLY A 229 19.03 -9.18 18.33
N GLN A 230 18.30 -9.13 17.22
CA GLN A 230 17.32 -8.07 16.92
C GLN A 230 15.89 -8.64 17.06
N GLY A 231 15.54 -9.04 18.29
CA GLY A 231 14.25 -9.66 18.61
C GLY A 231 13.06 -8.83 18.13
N ASP A 232 13.15 -7.50 18.24
CA ASP A 232 12.09 -6.60 17.81
C ASP A 232 11.95 -6.53 16.27
N VAL A 233 13.05 -6.55 15.50
CA VAL A 233 12.94 -6.60 14.03
C VAL A 233 12.34 -7.93 13.57
N ALA A 234 12.70 -9.03 14.23
CA ALA A 234 12.07 -10.33 13.97
C ALA A 234 10.57 -10.32 14.33
N ALA A 235 10.19 -9.65 15.43
CA ALA A 235 8.79 -9.46 15.80
C ALA A 235 8.02 -8.64 14.76
N ALA A 236 8.63 -7.58 14.20
CA ALA A 236 8.04 -6.84 13.08
C ALA A 236 7.79 -7.71 11.85
N VAL A 237 8.75 -8.59 11.49
CA VAL A 237 8.57 -9.54 10.38
C VAL A 237 7.42 -10.52 10.67
N ASN A 238 7.35 -11.04 11.89
CA ASN A 238 6.28 -11.95 12.29
C ASN A 238 4.92 -11.26 12.23
N ARG A 239 4.83 -9.99 12.63
CA ARG A 239 3.58 -9.24 12.53
C ARG A 239 3.08 -9.09 11.10
N LEU A 240 3.98 -8.87 10.14
CA LEU A 240 3.59 -8.84 8.73
C LEU A 240 3.21 -10.20 8.17
N ALA A 241 3.76 -11.28 8.71
CA ALA A 241 3.32 -12.60 8.36
C ALA A 241 1.93 -12.92 8.93
N ASP A 242 1.63 -12.45 10.14
CA ASP A 242 0.28 -12.55 10.69
C ASP A 242 -0.73 -11.79 9.82
N LEU A 243 -0.37 -10.60 9.32
CA LEU A 243 -1.18 -9.87 8.35
C LEU A 243 -1.33 -10.67 7.04
N GLU A 244 -0.23 -11.16 6.46
CA GLU A 244 -0.28 -11.85 5.16
C GLU A 244 -1.09 -13.15 5.20
N ALA A 245 -1.06 -13.85 6.33
CA ALA A 245 -1.86 -15.05 6.56
C ALA A 245 -3.30 -14.75 7.02
N SER A 246 -3.66 -13.48 7.24
CA SER A 246 -4.95 -13.09 7.77
C SER A 246 -6.06 -13.20 6.71
N PRO A 247 -7.29 -13.62 7.09
CA PRO A 247 -8.42 -13.60 6.17
C PRO A 247 -8.68 -12.22 5.59
N GLU A 248 -8.49 -11.15 6.37
CA GLU A 248 -8.71 -9.77 5.95
C GLU A 248 -7.76 -9.34 4.82
N TRP A 249 -6.51 -9.79 4.85
CA TRP A 249 -5.54 -9.56 3.77
C TRP A 249 -5.89 -10.36 2.52
N GLY A 250 -6.22 -11.64 2.68
CA GLY A 250 -6.71 -12.50 1.59
C GLY A 250 -7.93 -11.90 0.90
N ASP A 251 -8.93 -11.49 1.69
CA ASP A 251 -10.16 -10.85 1.23
C ASP A 251 -9.89 -9.55 0.46
N ALA A 252 -8.91 -8.74 0.88
CA ALA A 252 -8.54 -7.52 0.16
C ALA A 252 -7.94 -7.83 -1.22
N PHE A 253 -7.11 -8.87 -1.32
CA PHE A 253 -6.55 -9.33 -2.60
C PHE A 253 -7.61 -9.97 -3.50
N GLU A 254 -8.49 -10.79 -2.94
CA GLU A 254 -9.63 -11.37 -3.67
C GLU A 254 -10.55 -10.26 -4.16
N HIS A 255 -10.84 -9.26 -3.34
CA HIS A 255 -11.63 -8.10 -3.74
C HIS A 255 -11.00 -7.38 -4.94
N ARG A 256 -9.69 -7.11 -4.88
CA ARG A 256 -8.93 -6.52 -5.98
C ARG A 256 -8.99 -7.37 -7.25
N ALA A 257 -8.81 -8.68 -7.14
CA ALA A 257 -8.77 -9.60 -8.29
C ALA A 257 -10.16 -9.85 -8.90
N GLU A 258 -11.19 -10.00 -8.07
CA GLU A 258 -12.54 -10.38 -8.49
C GLU A 258 -13.36 -9.15 -8.92
N ASN A 259 -13.38 -8.09 -8.10
CA ASN A 259 -14.28 -6.95 -8.34
C ASN A 259 -13.76 -5.97 -9.38
N PHE A 260 -12.45 -5.85 -9.59
CA PHE A 260 -11.92 -5.04 -10.70
C PHE A 260 -12.38 -5.60 -12.07
N HIS A 261 -12.58 -6.92 -12.15
CA HIS A 261 -12.90 -7.59 -13.41
C HIS A 261 -14.39 -7.93 -13.62
N ARG A 262 -15.28 -8.00 -12.61
CA ARG A 262 -16.54 -8.80 -12.74
C ARG A 262 -17.89 -8.21 -12.32
N TRP A 263 -18.01 -6.90 -12.13
CA TRP A 263 -19.31 -6.30 -11.76
C TRP A 263 -20.21 -5.88 -12.93
N ARG A 264 -19.74 -6.00 -14.17
CA ARG A 264 -20.61 -5.87 -15.34
C ARG A 264 -21.02 -7.26 -15.76
N LEU A 265 -22.28 -7.43 -16.16
CA LEU A 265 -22.65 -8.47 -17.10
C LEU A 265 -21.72 -8.29 -18.30
N GLU A 266 -20.71 -9.16 -18.44
CA GLU A 266 -19.97 -9.30 -19.69
C GLU A 266 -20.95 -9.90 -20.72
N HIS A 267 -21.99 -9.18 -21.12
CA HIS A 267 -23.06 -9.69 -21.97
C HIS A 267 -23.96 -10.76 -21.31
N GLU A 268 -25.26 -10.72 -21.62
CA GLU A 268 -26.32 -11.66 -21.20
C GLU A 268 -26.03 -13.14 -21.54
N TYR A 269 -25.00 -13.39 -22.35
CA TYR A 269 -24.60 -14.70 -22.86
C TYR A 269 -23.24 -15.19 -22.33
N VAL A 270 -22.46 -14.37 -21.61
CA VAL A 270 -21.21 -14.83 -20.98
C VAL A 270 -21.49 -15.16 -19.52
N ALA A 271 -21.88 -16.40 -19.29
CA ALA A 271 -21.72 -17.01 -17.98
C ALA A 271 -20.29 -17.55 -17.88
N GLY A 272 -19.51 -17.11 -16.89
CA GLY A 272 -18.42 -17.94 -16.33
C GLY A 272 -17.03 -17.83 -16.97
N VAL A 273 -16.52 -16.63 -17.25
CA VAL A 273 -15.06 -16.46 -17.42
C VAL A 273 -14.45 -16.28 -16.02
N ASP A 274 -14.37 -17.38 -15.28
CA ASP A 274 -13.64 -17.46 -14.01
C ASP A 274 -12.11 -17.47 -14.22
N GLN A 275 -11.31 -17.09 -13.22
CA GLN A 275 -9.86 -17.33 -13.18
C GLN A 275 -9.58 -18.85 -13.21
N VAL A 276 -10.62 -19.64 -12.91
CA VAL A 276 -10.68 -21.09 -13.02
C VAL A 276 -11.51 -21.55 -14.25
N SER A 277 -11.82 -20.72 -15.26
CA SER A 277 -12.57 -21.17 -16.45
C SER A 277 -11.70 -22.06 -17.35
N GLY A 278 -11.54 -23.33 -16.97
CA GLY A 278 -10.69 -24.27 -17.68
C GLY A 278 -11.39 -25.05 -18.80
N ASN A 279 -12.71 -24.95 -18.94
CA ASN A 279 -13.44 -25.71 -19.97
C ASN A 279 -14.26 -24.80 -20.89
N ALA A 280 -13.68 -24.51 -22.05
CA ALA A 280 -14.42 -24.00 -23.19
C ALA A 280 -15.08 -25.18 -23.92
N ARG A 281 -16.36 -25.05 -24.26
CA ARG A 281 -17.06 -25.95 -25.18
C ARG A 281 -17.45 -25.17 -26.42
N ASP A 282 -17.22 -25.76 -27.58
CA ASP A 282 -17.65 -25.18 -28.85
C ASP A 282 -19.19 -25.14 -28.89
N VAL A 283 -19.73 -24.00 -29.28
CA VAL A 283 -21.17 -23.82 -29.55
C VAL A 283 -21.36 -24.03 -31.03
N TYR A 284 -22.18 -25.01 -31.39
CA TYR A 284 -22.48 -25.30 -32.78
C TYR A 284 -23.76 -24.60 -33.23
N ASP A 285 -23.90 -24.39 -34.53
CA ASP A 285 -25.17 -24.01 -35.13
C ASP A 285 -26.26 -25.06 -34.90
N HIS A 286 -27.50 -24.75 -35.28
CA HIS A 286 -28.65 -25.64 -35.13
C HIS A 286 -28.52 -26.99 -35.88
N THR A 287 -27.53 -27.12 -36.77
CA THR A 287 -27.20 -28.37 -37.47
C THR A 287 -26.10 -29.18 -36.78
N ASN A 288 -25.48 -28.68 -35.71
CA ASN A 288 -24.33 -29.25 -35.00
C ASN A 288 -23.07 -29.45 -35.88
N GLN A 289 -22.93 -28.71 -36.99
CA GLN A 289 -21.82 -28.89 -37.93
C GLN A 289 -20.83 -27.72 -37.92
N ILE A 290 -21.28 -26.51 -37.58
CA ILE A 290 -20.44 -25.31 -37.64
C ILE A 290 -20.28 -24.72 -36.25
N VAL A 291 -19.05 -24.53 -35.78
CA VAL A 291 -18.77 -23.80 -34.55
C VAL A 291 -19.12 -22.33 -34.76
N THR A 292 -20.17 -21.86 -34.10
CA THR A 292 -20.66 -20.47 -34.15
C THR A 292 -20.18 -19.63 -32.98
N GLY A 293 -19.60 -20.26 -31.94
CA GLY A 293 -19.00 -19.56 -30.82
C GLY A 293 -18.34 -20.51 -29.82
N LYS A 294 -17.87 -19.96 -28.69
CA LYS A 294 -17.36 -20.74 -27.56
C LYS A 294 -18.13 -20.36 -26.30
N ARG A 295 -18.52 -21.37 -25.53
CA ARG A 295 -19.12 -21.20 -24.21
C ARG A 295 -18.11 -21.63 -23.17
N TYR A 296 -17.84 -20.75 -22.22
CA TYR A 296 -16.95 -21.03 -21.08
C TYR A 296 -17.82 -21.45 -19.89
N GLY A 297 -17.35 -22.42 -19.10
CA GLY A 297 -17.97 -22.81 -17.84
C GLY A 297 -16.94 -22.81 -16.71
N GLY A 298 -17.36 -22.40 -15.51
CA GLY A 298 -16.58 -22.61 -14.28
C GLY A 298 -16.53 -24.10 -13.89
N TYR A 299 -15.53 -24.52 -13.13
CA TYR A 299 -15.39 -25.91 -12.66
C TYR A 299 -16.50 -26.35 -11.69
N ASN A 300 -17.18 -25.39 -11.06
CA ASN A 300 -18.30 -25.64 -10.18
C ASN A 300 -19.53 -24.99 -10.82
N ASP A 301 -20.71 -25.65 -10.74
CA ASP A 301 -22.02 -25.13 -11.18
C ASP A 301 -22.47 -23.83 -10.46
N VAL A 302 -21.54 -23.12 -9.82
CA VAL A 302 -21.73 -21.81 -9.22
C VAL A 302 -21.90 -20.79 -10.34
N ARG A 303 -23.16 -20.54 -10.69
CA ARG A 303 -23.54 -19.33 -11.43
C ARG A 303 -23.46 -18.17 -10.45
N TYR A 304 -22.45 -17.32 -10.57
CA TYR A 304 -22.45 -16.04 -9.89
C TYR A 304 -23.59 -15.19 -10.46
N SER A 305 -24.61 -14.90 -9.65
CA SER A 305 -25.58 -13.85 -9.95
C SER A 305 -24.87 -12.51 -9.81
N ALA A 306 -25.01 -11.64 -10.80
CA ALA A 306 -24.45 -10.30 -10.74
C ALA A 306 -24.94 -9.56 -9.47
N ALA A 307 -24.00 -8.94 -8.77
CA ALA A 307 -24.15 -7.79 -7.87
C ALA A 307 -25.07 -7.87 -6.62
N ASP A 308 -25.93 -8.88 -6.44
CA ASP A 308 -26.77 -8.94 -5.24
C ASP A 308 -25.94 -9.35 -4.01
N GLY A 309 -25.67 -8.38 -3.13
CA GLY A 309 -24.96 -8.56 -1.85
C GLY A 309 -23.44 -8.34 -1.89
N LEU A 310 -22.82 -8.24 -3.07
CA LEU A 310 -21.38 -7.95 -3.19
C LEU A 310 -21.00 -6.53 -2.73
N GLY A 311 -21.94 -5.57 -2.80
CA GLY A 311 -21.72 -4.20 -2.33
C GLY A 311 -21.49 -4.15 -0.82
N ASP A 312 -22.36 -4.78 -0.03
CA ASP A 312 -22.25 -4.79 1.43
C ASP A 312 -21.02 -5.58 1.88
N GLN A 313 -20.74 -6.72 1.24
CA GLN A 313 -19.54 -7.51 1.50
C GLN A 313 -18.26 -6.76 1.15
N ALA A 314 -18.25 -6.00 0.05
CA ALA A 314 -17.12 -5.15 -0.34
C ALA A 314 -16.79 -4.12 0.73
N VAL A 315 -17.80 -3.45 1.30
CA VAL A 315 -17.61 -2.47 2.37
C VAL A 315 -17.05 -3.12 3.63
N VAL A 316 -17.56 -4.30 4.01
CA VAL A 316 -17.05 -5.05 5.16
C VAL A 316 -15.59 -5.47 4.95
N ARG A 317 -15.25 -6.02 3.78
CA ARG A 317 -13.89 -6.42 3.41
C ARG A 317 -12.93 -5.23 3.39
N ALA A 318 -13.35 -4.10 2.80
CA ALA A 318 -12.58 -2.86 2.81
C ALA A 318 -12.30 -2.39 4.24
N ARG A 319 -13.32 -2.35 5.11
CA ARG A 319 -13.16 -1.92 6.50
C ARG A 319 -12.22 -2.85 7.28
N THR A 320 -12.45 -4.15 7.21
CA THR A 320 -11.65 -5.15 7.95
C THR A 320 -10.21 -5.21 7.45
N GLY A 321 -9.99 -5.13 6.14
CA GLY A 321 -8.66 -5.02 5.53
C GLY A 321 -7.89 -3.77 5.98
N LEU A 322 -8.54 -2.61 6.02
CA LEU A 322 -7.91 -1.38 6.52
C LEU A 322 -7.55 -1.49 8.00
N VAL A 323 -8.45 -2.02 8.83
CA VAL A 323 -8.23 -2.23 10.27
C VAL A 323 -7.05 -3.17 10.52
N ALA A 324 -7.02 -4.34 9.88
CA ALA A 324 -5.92 -5.30 10.04
C ALA A 324 -4.58 -4.68 9.61
N THR A 325 -4.59 -3.96 8.50
CA THR A 325 -3.40 -3.29 7.96
C THR A 325 -2.91 -2.15 8.86
N ALA A 326 -3.81 -1.36 9.44
CA ALA A 326 -3.48 -0.28 10.36
C ALA A 326 -2.86 -0.82 11.66
N HIS A 327 -3.40 -1.90 12.22
CA HIS A 327 -2.79 -2.58 13.37
C HIS A 327 -1.38 -3.08 13.05
N ALA A 328 -1.21 -3.76 11.91
CA ALA A 328 0.12 -4.21 11.48
C ALA A 328 1.10 -3.04 11.30
N ALA A 329 0.64 -1.91 10.78
CA ALA A 329 1.48 -0.72 10.63
C ALA A 329 1.93 -0.13 11.98
N ASP A 330 1.03 -0.06 12.96
CA ASP A 330 1.36 0.44 14.31
C ASP A 330 2.37 -0.46 15.03
N ASP A 331 2.11 -1.78 14.98
CA ASP A 331 2.97 -2.78 15.61
C ASP A 331 4.36 -2.83 14.95
N VAL A 332 4.43 -2.78 13.61
CA VAL A 332 5.71 -2.72 12.88
C VAL A 332 6.48 -1.45 13.24
N LEU A 333 5.80 -0.29 13.32
CA LEU A 333 6.43 0.95 13.73
C LEU A 333 6.99 0.82 15.16
N GLN A 334 6.20 0.30 16.09
CA GLN A 334 6.61 0.13 17.49
C GLN A 334 7.84 -0.77 17.61
N HIS A 335 7.82 -1.93 16.96
CA HIS A 335 8.96 -2.85 16.95
C HIS A 335 10.22 -2.23 16.32
N ILE A 336 10.08 -1.40 15.29
CA ILE A 336 11.24 -0.69 14.72
C ILE A 336 11.80 0.32 15.69
N LEU A 337 10.95 1.09 16.37
CA LEU A 337 11.37 2.05 17.40
C LEU A 337 12.10 1.36 18.55
N ASP A 338 11.60 0.20 18.99
CA ASP A 338 12.22 -0.59 20.06
C ASP A 338 13.54 -1.23 19.63
N ALA A 339 13.68 -1.59 18.34
CA ALA A 339 14.93 -2.09 17.76
C ALA A 339 16.00 -1.01 17.54
N LEU A 340 15.63 0.28 17.47
CA LEU A 340 16.56 1.37 17.11
C LEU A 340 17.84 1.39 17.95
N PRO A 341 17.80 1.27 19.30
CA PRO A 341 19.00 1.33 20.12
C PRO A 341 20.02 0.27 19.74
N ASP A 342 19.59 -0.95 19.45
CA ASP A 342 20.47 -2.05 19.08
C ASP A 342 21.01 -1.89 17.66
N LEU A 343 20.16 -1.45 16.73
CA LEU A 343 20.51 -1.20 15.33
C LEU A 343 21.51 -0.05 15.14
N THR A 344 21.45 0.96 16.01
CA THR A 344 22.15 2.24 15.82
C THR A 344 23.23 2.51 16.87
N LYS A 345 23.54 1.52 17.72
CA LYS A 345 24.49 1.65 18.84
C LYS A 345 24.10 2.77 19.80
N GLY A 346 22.82 2.76 20.19
CA GLY A 346 22.25 3.56 21.27
C GLY A 346 21.42 4.76 20.86
N CYS A 347 21.09 4.95 19.57
CA CYS A 347 20.13 5.99 19.19
C CYS A 347 18.69 5.52 19.41
N TRP A 348 17.82 6.43 19.85
CA TRP A 348 16.42 6.14 20.11
C TRP A 348 15.55 7.29 19.61
N ILE A 349 14.28 6.99 19.32
CA ILE A 349 13.23 7.95 19.00
C ILE A 349 12.04 7.61 19.88
N GLU A 350 11.45 8.63 20.50
CA GLU A 350 10.21 8.55 21.24
C GLU A 350 9.18 9.49 20.60
N LEU A 351 8.00 8.94 20.36
CA LEU A 351 6.90 9.64 19.73
C LEU A 351 5.86 9.95 20.81
N GLY A 352 5.78 11.22 21.21
CA GLY A 352 4.69 11.72 22.05
C GLY A 352 3.50 12.16 21.21
N THR A 353 2.40 12.55 21.87
CA THR A 353 1.18 13.03 21.20
C THR A 353 1.44 14.23 20.29
N SER A 354 2.38 15.11 20.64
CA SER A 354 2.71 16.31 19.87
C SER A 354 4.21 16.61 19.80
N THR A 355 5.05 15.72 20.35
CA THR A 355 6.50 15.93 20.48
C THR A 355 7.26 14.74 19.92
N ILE A 356 8.38 15.02 19.26
CA ILE A 356 9.36 14.01 18.86
C ILE A 356 10.59 14.24 19.72
N THR A 357 10.98 13.25 20.52
CA THR A 357 12.25 13.25 21.26
C THR A 357 13.16 12.19 20.67
N SER A 358 14.44 12.50 20.51
CA SER A 358 15.45 11.51 20.12
C SER A 358 16.76 11.80 20.83
N GLY A 359 17.63 10.81 20.89
CA GLY A 359 18.92 10.94 21.54
C GLY A 359 19.84 9.77 21.26
N ARG A 360 21.03 9.82 21.85
CA ARG A 360 22.05 8.76 21.80
C ARG A 360 22.51 8.44 23.23
N GLY A 361 22.53 7.16 23.60
CA GLY A 361 22.95 6.67 24.91
C GLY A 361 21.85 5.98 25.70
N GLY A 362 22.10 5.69 26.99
CA GLY A 362 21.15 5.00 27.86
C GLY A 362 19.82 5.75 27.95
N ARG A 363 18.73 5.12 27.48
CA ARG A 363 17.36 5.63 27.59
C ARG A 363 17.10 5.93 29.07
N ARG A 364 16.79 7.19 29.41
CA ARG A 364 16.24 7.51 30.73
C ARG A 364 14.87 6.85 30.79
N ARG A 365 14.80 5.61 31.26
CA ARG A 365 13.52 4.99 31.62
C ARG A 365 12.94 5.84 32.75
N SER A 366 11.96 6.68 32.41
CA SER A 366 11.11 7.37 33.38
C SER A 366 10.10 6.41 33.97
#